data_AF-C1FP66-F1
#
_entry.id   AF-C1FP66-F1
#
_cell.length_a   1.000
_cell.length_b   1.000
_cell.length_c   1.000
_cell.angle_alpha   90.00
_cell.angle_beta   90.00
_cell.angle_gamma   90.00
#
_symmetry.space_group_name_H-M   'P 1'
#
loop_
_entity.id
_entity.type
_entity.pdbx_description
1 polymer ?
#
loop_
_entity_poly.entity_id
_entity_poly.type
_entity_poly.pdbx_seq_one_letter_code
_entity_poly.pdbx_strand_id
1 'polypeptide(L)'
;MSKFYEFKNKTDNNIDIYVYGEIIGGSEKWDESDVTFNDFKDNLEGLTGNETINMYINSIGGSVTTTQGIIAMLQRAKGKGVTINATIDGIGASCASFLPLVADNVYAYKSSLLMVHHPYTLCIGNVDELQKQIDLLNKIENSVMMPLYLNKAKESITKDKIKNLVDKETWLNAKEMSEIFNIEILEDDKDLVACVKDKSILNKYTNVPKQLKNKLLEDKKTTVKTENVKDKEELELAKARLRLLYL
;
A
#
# COMPACT_ATOMS: atom_id res chain seq x y z
N MET A 1 -14.36 9.80 -1.17
CA MET A 1 -12.96 9.52 -0.78
C MET A 1 -12.40 8.43 -1.70
N SER A 2 -11.09 8.15 -1.77
CA SER A 2 -10.60 7.09 -2.69
C SER A 2 -10.67 5.71 -2.04
N LYS A 3 -11.55 4.84 -2.56
CA LYS A 3 -11.59 3.40 -2.23
C LYS A 3 -10.20 2.78 -2.39
N PHE A 4 -9.66 2.18 -1.32
CA PHE A 4 -8.31 1.59 -1.30
C PHE A 4 -8.30 0.06 -1.37
N TYR A 5 -9.48 -0.56 -1.42
CA TYR A 5 -9.56 -1.99 -1.64
C TYR A 5 -10.76 -2.36 -2.52
N GLU A 6 -10.75 -3.54 -3.12
CA GLU A 6 -11.89 -4.07 -3.87
C GLU A 6 -11.99 -5.59 -3.71
N PHE A 7 -13.18 -6.09 -3.41
CA PHE A 7 -13.49 -7.52 -3.47
C PHE A 7 -13.93 -7.88 -4.90
N LYS A 8 -13.34 -8.91 -5.49
CA LYS A 8 -13.75 -9.46 -6.80
C LYS A 8 -13.76 -10.98 -6.79
N ASN A 9 -14.26 -11.55 -7.89
CA ASN A 9 -14.20 -12.98 -8.19
C ASN A 9 -14.68 -13.86 -7.04
N LYS A 10 -15.72 -13.38 -6.32
CA LYS A 10 -16.32 -14.10 -5.21
C LYS A 10 -17.07 -15.31 -5.76
N THR A 11 -16.54 -16.48 -5.45
CA THR A 11 -17.15 -17.79 -5.71
C THR A 11 -17.35 -18.49 -4.37
N ASP A 12 -17.90 -19.70 -4.38
CA ASP A 12 -18.10 -20.49 -3.16
C ASP A 12 -16.79 -20.78 -2.41
N ASN A 13 -15.66 -20.84 -3.14
CA ASN A 13 -14.36 -21.24 -2.58
C ASN A 13 -13.24 -20.22 -2.74
N ASN A 14 -13.46 -19.11 -3.45
CA ASN A 14 -12.43 -18.10 -3.69
C ASN A 14 -12.98 -16.70 -3.55
N ILE A 15 -12.14 -15.80 -3.04
CA ILE A 15 -12.40 -14.37 -3.04
C ILE A 15 -11.09 -13.62 -3.28
N ASP A 16 -11.13 -12.66 -4.20
CA ASP A 16 -10.00 -11.81 -4.48
C ASP A 16 -10.16 -10.48 -3.72
N ILE A 17 -9.08 -10.02 -3.10
CA ILE A 17 -9.02 -8.75 -2.37
C ILE A 17 -7.88 -7.92 -2.94
N TYR A 18 -8.22 -6.87 -3.68
CA TYR A 18 -7.24 -5.88 -4.12
C TYR A 18 -7.06 -4.84 -3.01
N VAL A 19 -5.84 -4.55 -2.57
CA VAL A 19 -5.51 -3.48 -1.61
C VAL A 19 -4.60 -2.49 -2.31
N TYR A 20 -5.22 -1.54 -3.01
CA TYR A 20 -4.60 -0.64 -3.97
C TYR A 20 -4.82 0.82 -3.57
N GLY A 21 -3.74 1.60 -3.47
CA GLY A 21 -3.78 3.01 -3.02
C GLY A 21 -3.44 3.21 -1.55
N GLU A 22 -3.68 4.42 -1.02
CA GLU A 22 -3.40 4.75 0.40
C GLU A 22 -4.44 4.10 1.31
N ILE A 23 -3.97 3.41 2.36
CA ILE A 23 -4.83 2.82 3.39
C ILE A 23 -5.32 3.96 4.29
N ILE A 24 -6.59 4.32 4.18
CA ILE A 24 -7.20 5.41 4.94
C ILE A 24 -8.13 4.86 6.03
N GLY A 25 -8.26 5.57 7.16
CA GLY A 25 -9.14 5.20 8.27
C GLY A 25 -10.24 6.24 8.52
N GLY A 26 -11.38 5.80 9.06
CA GLY A 26 -12.53 6.65 9.41
C GLY A 26 -13.71 5.82 9.93
N SER A 27 -14.54 6.41 10.81
CA SER A 27 -15.68 5.73 11.48
C SER A 27 -17.06 6.08 10.94
N GLU A 28 -17.18 7.09 10.06
CA GLU A 28 -18.47 7.52 9.51
C GLU A 28 -18.36 7.64 7.99
N LYS A 29 -19.30 7.01 7.27
CA LYS A 29 -19.45 7.13 5.82
C LYS A 29 -19.91 8.55 5.51
N TRP A 30 -19.10 9.33 4.80
CA TRP A 30 -19.51 10.59 4.19
C TRP A 30 -20.18 10.35 2.83
N ASP A 31 -19.78 9.30 2.11
CA ASP A 31 -20.48 8.77 0.93
C ASP A 31 -20.16 7.28 0.63
N GLU A 32 -20.75 6.71 -0.43
CA GLU A 32 -20.63 5.30 -0.83
C GLU A 32 -19.21 4.87 -1.28
N SER A 33 -18.30 5.81 -1.50
CA SER A 33 -16.89 5.54 -1.81
C SER A 33 -16.01 5.39 -0.57
N ASP A 34 -16.57 5.66 0.62
CA ASP A 34 -15.89 5.49 1.89
C ASP A 34 -15.80 4.02 2.29
N VAL A 35 -14.58 3.61 2.57
CA VAL A 35 -14.26 2.29 3.07
C VAL A 35 -14.55 2.22 4.56
N THR A 36 -15.39 1.27 4.97
CA THR A 36 -15.56 0.97 6.39
C THR A 36 -15.01 -0.41 6.76
N PHE A 37 -14.62 -0.55 8.02
CA PHE A 37 -14.29 -1.83 8.64
C PHE A 37 -15.41 -2.88 8.47
N ASN A 38 -16.66 -2.45 8.34
CA ASN A 38 -17.82 -3.32 8.21
C ASN A 38 -17.86 -4.05 6.86
N ASP A 39 -17.46 -3.41 5.78
CA ASP A 39 -17.49 -4.05 4.45
C ASP A 39 -16.46 -5.20 4.34
N PHE A 40 -15.28 -5.04 4.97
CA PHE A 40 -14.32 -6.13 5.16
C PHE A 40 -14.89 -7.23 6.07
N LYS A 41 -15.66 -6.84 7.08
CA LYS A 41 -16.18 -7.74 8.12
C LYS A 41 -17.22 -8.66 7.52
N ASP A 42 -18.18 -8.08 6.83
CA ASP A 42 -19.30 -8.81 6.24
C ASP A 42 -18.81 -9.79 5.17
N ASN A 43 -17.77 -9.42 4.39
CA ASN A 43 -17.19 -10.33 3.39
C ASN A 43 -16.37 -11.48 3.99
N LEU A 44 -15.69 -11.27 5.12
CA LEU A 44 -14.83 -12.28 5.75
C LEU A 44 -15.55 -13.13 6.80
N GLU A 45 -16.61 -12.62 7.44
CA GLU A 45 -17.39 -13.36 8.43
C GLU A 45 -18.22 -14.48 7.81
N GLY A 46 -18.65 -14.32 6.55
CA GLY A 46 -19.35 -15.34 5.79
C GLY A 46 -18.51 -16.56 5.38
N LEU A 47 -17.17 -16.50 5.54
CA LEU A 47 -16.30 -17.62 5.21
C LEU A 47 -16.44 -18.76 6.22
N THR A 48 -16.49 -19.99 5.70
CA THR A 48 -16.77 -21.22 6.43
C THR A 48 -15.53 -22.05 6.75
N GLY A 49 -14.39 -21.74 6.12
CA GLY A 49 -13.09 -22.35 6.42
C GLY A 49 -12.46 -23.13 5.26
N ASN A 50 -13.19 -23.37 4.17
CA ASN A 50 -12.66 -24.12 3.01
C ASN A 50 -12.24 -23.19 1.86
N GLU A 51 -12.46 -21.88 2.01
CA GLU A 51 -12.21 -20.90 0.98
C GLU A 51 -10.73 -20.47 0.94
N THR A 52 -10.34 -19.88 -0.19
CA THR A 52 -9.05 -19.22 -0.39
C THR A 52 -9.26 -17.73 -0.63
N ILE A 53 -8.50 -16.91 0.09
CA ILE A 53 -8.40 -15.47 -0.14
C ILE A 53 -7.15 -15.22 -0.99
N ASN A 54 -7.31 -14.61 -2.16
CA ASN A 54 -6.19 -14.09 -2.95
C ASN A 54 -6.11 -12.57 -2.77
N MET A 55 -5.15 -12.13 -1.98
CA MET A 55 -4.92 -10.73 -1.68
C MET A 55 -3.84 -10.14 -2.59
N TYR A 56 -4.20 -9.10 -3.33
CA TYR A 56 -3.34 -8.41 -4.28
C TYR A 56 -2.96 -7.03 -3.74
N ILE A 57 -1.68 -6.76 -3.57
CA ILE A 57 -1.20 -5.55 -2.88
C ILE A 57 -0.48 -4.64 -3.86
N ASN A 58 -0.97 -3.41 -3.94
CA ASN A 58 -0.31 -2.32 -4.64
C ASN A 58 -0.57 -0.99 -3.91
N SER A 59 -0.01 -0.90 -2.70
CA SER A 59 -0.30 0.15 -1.74
C SER A 59 0.99 0.72 -1.18
N ILE A 60 0.97 2.03 -0.99
CA ILE A 60 2.03 2.78 -0.33
C ILE A 60 1.92 2.77 1.20
N GLY A 61 0.88 2.15 1.78
CA GLY A 61 0.58 2.20 3.20
C GLY A 61 -0.38 3.34 3.56
N GLY A 62 -0.32 3.82 4.80
CA GLY A 62 -1.25 4.81 5.37
C GLY A 62 -1.54 4.54 6.85
N SER A 63 -2.82 4.38 7.19
CA SER A 63 -3.32 4.16 8.55
C SER A 63 -2.93 2.78 9.10
N VAL A 64 -2.02 2.79 10.08
CA VAL A 64 -1.61 1.58 10.83
C VAL A 64 -2.80 0.96 11.57
N THR A 65 -3.70 1.76 12.14
CA THR A 65 -4.86 1.25 12.88
C THR A 65 -5.85 0.52 11.97
N THR A 66 -6.12 1.07 10.78
CA THR A 66 -6.97 0.41 9.77
C THR A 66 -6.32 -0.88 9.29
N THR A 67 -5.02 -0.86 9.03
CA THR A 67 -4.25 -2.04 8.65
C THR A 67 -4.32 -3.14 9.72
N GLN A 68 -4.20 -2.79 11.00
CA GLN A 68 -4.35 -3.75 12.10
C GLN A 68 -5.75 -4.38 12.13
N GLY A 69 -6.79 -3.58 11.87
CA GLY A 69 -8.16 -4.08 11.72
C GLY A 69 -8.26 -5.16 10.64
N ILE A 70 -7.73 -4.88 9.45
CA ILE A 70 -7.68 -5.83 8.33
C ILE A 70 -6.89 -7.10 8.73
N ILE A 71 -5.70 -6.96 9.32
CA ILE A 71 -4.89 -8.10 9.78
C ILE A 71 -5.67 -8.99 10.76
N ALA A 72 -6.34 -8.39 11.75
CA ALA A 72 -7.13 -9.15 12.73
C ALA A 72 -8.26 -9.96 12.06
N MET A 73 -8.81 -9.47 10.95
CA MET A 73 -9.87 -10.15 10.21
C MET A 73 -9.31 -11.29 9.36
N LEU A 74 -8.19 -11.06 8.68
CA LEU A 74 -7.46 -12.09 7.95
C LEU A 74 -7.04 -13.23 8.90
N GLN A 75 -6.53 -12.90 10.09
CA GLN A 75 -6.17 -13.89 11.12
C GLN A 75 -7.39 -14.66 11.64
N ARG A 76 -8.53 -13.99 11.85
CA ARG A 76 -9.80 -14.68 12.21
C ARG A 76 -10.25 -15.63 11.10
N ALA A 77 -10.15 -15.24 9.84
CA ALA A 77 -10.46 -16.12 8.71
C ALA A 77 -9.53 -17.34 8.68
N LYS A 78 -8.21 -17.16 8.86
CA LYS A 78 -7.26 -18.27 8.99
C LYS A 78 -7.59 -19.20 10.15
N GLY A 79 -8.02 -18.66 11.28
CA GLY A 79 -8.48 -19.45 12.43
C GLY A 79 -9.68 -20.36 12.12
N LYS A 80 -10.44 -20.07 11.05
CA LYS A 80 -11.52 -20.94 10.56
C LYS A 80 -11.04 -22.00 9.55
N GLY A 81 -9.79 -21.94 9.08
CA GLY A 81 -9.24 -22.83 8.05
C GLY A 81 -9.01 -22.17 6.69
N VAL A 82 -9.41 -20.91 6.51
CA VAL A 82 -9.25 -20.18 5.23
C VAL A 82 -7.77 -20.03 4.89
N THR A 83 -7.40 -20.40 3.67
CA THR A 83 -6.03 -20.19 3.15
C THR A 83 -5.91 -18.77 2.60
N ILE A 84 -4.81 -18.08 2.92
CA ILE A 84 -4.55 -16.74 2.39
C ILE A 84 -3.28 -16.74 1.53
N ASN A 85 -3.47 -16.37 0.27
CA ASN A 85 -2.40 -16.08 -0.69
C ASN A 85 -2.26 -14.57 -0.79
N ALA A 86 -1.04 -14.04 -0.68
CA ALA A 86 -0.78 -12.61 -0.88
C ALA A 86 0.22 -12.38 -1.99
N THR A 87 -0.14 -11.56 -2.97
CA THR A 87 0.73 -11.18 -4.09
C THR A 87 1.02 -9.68 -4.02
N ILE A 88 2.30 -9.32 -3.98
CA ILE A 88 2.75 -7.94 -4.16
C ILE A 88 2.79 -7.67 -5.66
N ASP A 89 1.74 -7.06 -6.20
CA ASP A 89 1.60 -6.77 -7.64
C ASP A 89 2.54 -5.66 -8.12
N GLY A 90 2.90 -4.73 -7.22
CA GLY A 90 3.76 -3.60 -7.54
C GLY A 90 4.50 -3.10 -6.31
N ILE A 91 3.78 -2.43 -5.41
CA ILE A 91 4.36 -1.84 -4.20
C ILE A 91 3.62 -2.33 -2.95
N GLY A 92 4.38 -2.76 -1.94
CA GLY A 92 3.90 -2.90 -0.56
C GLY A 92 4.76 -2.06 0.38
N ALA A 93 4.41 -0.79 0.58
CA ALA A 93 5.20 0.14 1.38
C ALA A 93 4.56 0.49 2.71
N SER A 94 5.39 0.82 3.70
CA SER A 94 4.95 1.18 5.05
C SER A 94 3.96 0.15 5.62
N CYS A 95 2.82 0.53 6.20
CA CYS A 95 1.92 -0.45 6.81
C CYS A 95 1.30 -1.45 5.81
N ALA A 96 1.30 -1.17 4.50
CA ALA A 96 0.89 -2.17 3.51
C ALA A 96 1.86 -3.36 3.43
N SER A 97 3.12 -3.18 3.84
CA SER A 97 4.10 -4.26 3.92
C SER A 97 3.72 -5.33 4.96
N PHE A 98 2.80 -5.02 5.88
CA PHE A 98 2.36 -5.94 6.92
C PHE A 98 1.42 -7.02 6.41
N LEU A 99 0.58 -6.66 5.43
CA LEU A 99 -0.47 -7.52 4.87
C LEU A 99 0.05 -8.82 4.26
N PRO A 100 1.07 -8.83 3.38
CA PRO A 100 1.57 -10.09 2.84
C PRO A 100 2.17 -10.96 3.94
N LEU A 101 2.67 -10.38 5.03
CA LEU A 101 3.39 -11.11 6.06
C LEU A 101 2.49 -11.91 7.00
N VAL A 102 1.17 -11.70 6.96
CA VAL A 102 0.18 -12.52 7.70
C VAL A 102 -0.45 -13.63 6.86
N ALA A 103 -0.18 -13.63 5.54
CA ALA A 103 -0.66 -14.66 4.62
C ALA A 103 0.08 -15.99 4.81
N ASP A 104 -0.54 -17.08 4.35
CA ASP A 104 0.09 -18.40 4.31
C ASP A 104 1.19 -18.40 3.25
N ASN A 105 0.81 -18.06 2.02
CA ASN A 105 1.71 -17.99 0.89
C ASN A 105 1.91 -16.54 0.45
N VAL A 106 3.15 -16.19 0.09
CA VAL A 106 3.49 -14.84 -0.35
C VAL A 106 4.21 -14.90 -1.67
N TYR A 107 3.73 -14.11 -2.61
CA TYR A 107 4.23 -14.02 -3.97
C TYR A 107 4.65 -12.59 -4.29
N ALA A 108 5.69 -12.45 -5.09
CA ALA A 108 6.11 -11.17 -5.64
C ALA A 108 6.56 -11.36 -7.09
N TYR A 109 6.28 -10.38 -7.95
CA TYR A 109 6.89 -10.32 -9.27
C TYR A 109 8.31 -9.78 -9.15
N LYS A 110 9.18 -10.05 -10.14
CA LYS A 110 10.55 -9.53 -10.17
C LYS A 110 10.61 -8.00 -10.05
N SER A 111 9.58 -7.33 -10.53
CA SER A 111 9.44 -5.87 -10.52
C SER A 111 8.92 -5.33 -9.19
N SER A 112 8.39 -6.17 -8.30
CA SER A 112 7.76 -5.75 -7.04
C SER A 112 8.75 -5.13 -6.05
N LEU A 113 8.25 -4.17 -5.28
CA LEU A 113 8.98 -3.47 -4.23
C LEU A 113 8.24 -3.58 -2.90
N LEU A 114 9.00 -3.81 -1.82
CA LEU A 114 8.51 -3.75 -0.44
C LEU A 114 9.30 -2.69 0.31
N MET A 115 8.65 -1.79 1.04
CA MET A 115 9.34 -0.79 1.84
C MET A 115 9.00 -0.92 3.31
N VAL A 116 10.04 -0.87 4.14
CA VAL A 116 9.95 -0.89 5.60
C VAL A 116 10.62 0.36 6.18
N HIS A 117 9.97 0.99 7.15
CA HIS A 117 10.44 2.20 7.82
C HIS A 117 9.77 2.37 9.18
N HIS A 118 10.25 3.31 9.98
CA HIS A 118 9.64 3.64 11.27
C HIS A 118 8.17 4.05 11.12
N PRO A 119 7.32 3.76 12.12
CA PRO A 119 6.03 4.43 12.24
C PRO A 119 6.25 5.95 12.26
N TYR A 120 5.47 6.67 11.45
CA TYR A 120 5.59 8.10 11.29
C TYR A 120 4.26 8.79 11.62
N THR A 121 4.32 9.94 12.28
CA THR A 121 3.18 10.82 12.51
C THR A 121 3.64 12.28 12.48
N LEU A 122 2.70 13.19 12.26
CA LEU A 122 2.90 14.62 12.45
C LEU A 122 2.20 15.03 13.75
N CYS A 123 2.92 15.67 14.66
CA CYS A 123 2.36 16.20 15.91
C CYS A 123 2.97 17.56 16.24
N ILE A 124 2.18 18.41 16.90
CA ILE A 124 2.58 19.72 17.41
C ILE A 124 2.00 19.83 18.81
N GLY A 125 2.81 20.22 19.79
CA GLY A 125 2.40 20.29 21.18
C GLY A 125 3.54 20.67 22.11
N ASN A 126 3.26 20.70 23.40
CA ASN A 126 4.26 20.87 24.44
C ASN A 126 5.08 19.59 24.66
N VAL A 127 6.10 19.66 25.54
CA VAL A 127 7.01 18.54 25.80
C VAL A 127 6.28 17.24 26.20
N ASP A 128 5.25 17.34 27.05
CA ASP A 128 4.51 16.17 27.52
C ASP A 128 3.66 15.53 26.41
N GLU A 129 3.08 16.36 25.53
CA GLU A 129 2.32 15.89 24.37
C GLU A 129 3.23 15.21 23.35
N LEU A 130 4.39 15.78 23.06
CA LEU A 130 5.38 15.20 22.15
C LEU A 130 5.95 13.89 22.70
N GLN A 131 6.23 13.82 24.00
CA GLN A 131 6.70 12.58 24.63
C GLN A 131 5.67 11.45 24.51
N LYS A 132 4.38 11.75 24.74
CA LYS A 132 3.30 10.76 24.55
C LYS A 132 3.23 10.23 23.12
N GLN A 133 3.49 11.07 22.12
CA GLN A 133 3.54 10.64 20.73
C GLN A 133 4.74 9.75 20.44
N ILE A 134 5.93 10.08 20.98
CA ILE A 134 7.12 9.22 20.89
C ILE A 134 6.83 7.84 21.50
N ASP A 135 6.24 7.80 22.69
CA ASP A 135 5.90 6.55 23.38
C ASP A 135 4.91 5.72 22.57
N LEU A 136 3.92 6.36 21.94
CA LEU A 136 2.96 5.70 21.05
C LEU A 136 3.65 5.10 19.82
N LEU A 137 4.51 5.85 19.13
CA LEU A 137 5.24 5.36 17.96
C LEU A 137 6.15 4.17 18.33
N ASN A 138 6.86 4.27 19.45
CA ASN A 138 7.68 3.17 19.99
C ASN A 138 6.82 1.93 20.30
N LYS A 139 5.62 2.12 20.85
CA LYS A 139 4.70 1.02 21.12
C LYS A 139 4.21 0.36 19.83
N ILE A 140 3.85 1.15 18.81
CA ILE A 140 3.46 0.63 17.50
C ILE A 140 4.60 -0.16 16.87
N GLU A 141 5.82 0.38 16.88
CA GLU A 141 7.00 -0.29 16.35
C GLU A 141 7.25 -1.64 17.04
N ASN A 142 7.34 -1.63 18.36
CA ASN A 142 7.77 -2.79 19.11
C ASN A 142 6.67 -3.85 19.30
N SER A 143 5.41 -3.44 19.41
CA SER A 143 4.30 -4.35 19.72
C SER A 143 3.50 -4.79 18.50
N VAL A 144 3.59 -4.07 17.38
CA VAL A 144 2.81 -4.39 16.17
C VAL A 144 3.73 -4.71 15.01
N MET A 145 4.57 -3.76 14.62
CA MET A 145 5.38 -3.87 13.40
C MET A 145 6.47 -4.95 13.51
N MET A 146 7.30 -4.89 14.56
CA MET A 146 8.42 -5.82 14.71
C MET A 146 7.98 -7.29 14.84
N PRO A 147 6.94 -7.64 15.62
CA PRO A 147 6.42 -9.01 15.65
C PRO A 147 5.96 -9.53 14.29
N LEU A 148 5.30 -8.70 13.47
CA LEU A 148 4.85 -9.09 12.13
C LEU A 148 6.03 -9.43 11.21
N TYR A 149 7.07 -8.59 11.20
CA TYR A 149 8.26 -8.86 10.43
C TYR A 149 8.99 -10.11 10.91
N LEU A 150 9.21 -10.23 12.23
CA LEU A 150 9.94 -11.35 12.80
C LEU A 150 9.23 -12.69 12.59
N ASN A 151 7.90 -12.73 12.73
CA ASN A 151 7.13 -13.96 12.57
C ASN A 151 7.17 -14.52 11.14
N LYS A 152 7.33 -13.66 10.13
CA LYS A 152 7.40 -14.08 8.72
C LYS A 152 8.83 -14.20 8.19
N ALA A 153 9.81 -13.61 8.90
CA ALA A 153 11.21 -13.68 8.51
C ALA A 153 11.72 -15.12 8.55
N LYS A 154 12.73 -15.41 7.73
CA LYS A 154 13.44 -16.69 7.79
C LYS A 154 14.17 -16.81 9.13
N GLU A 155 14.37 -18.05 9.58
CA GLU A 155 15.01 -18.34 10.88
C GLU A 155 16.40 -17.71 11.03
N SER A 156 17.13 -17.52 9.93
CA SER A 156 18.47 -16.90 9.92
C SER A 156 18.46 -15.38 10.10
N ILE A 157 17.30 -14.73 10.03
CA ILE A 157 17.18 -13.28 10.10
C ILE A 157 17.01 -12.84 11.55
N THR A 158 17.93 -11.99 12.01
CA THR A 158 17.90 -11.47 13.36
C THR A 158 17.00 -10.25 13.51
N LYS A 159 16.56 -9.98 14.74
CA LYS A 159 15.86 -8.73 15.09
C LYS A 159 16.65 -7.49 14.71
N ASP A 160 17.96 -7.50 14.94
CA ASP A 160 18.82 -6.36 14.60
C ASP A 160 18.91 -6.14 13.09
N LYS A 161 18.87 -7.21 12.29
CA LYS A 161 18.82 -7.09 10.83
C LYS A 161 17.53 -6.39 10.38
N ILE A 162 16.37 -6.81 10.90
CA ILE A 162 15.10 -6.14 10.60
C ILE A 162 15.11 -4.69 11.08
N LYS A 163 15.58 -4.45 12.31
CA LYS A 163 15.68 -3.10 12.86
C LYS A 163 16.54 -2.17 11.98
N ASN A 164 17.70 -2.63 11.54
CA ASN A 164 18.56 -1.86 10.64
C ASN A 164 17.90 -1.56 9.27
N LEU A 165 16.98 -2.40 8.78
CA LEU A 165 16.21 -2.10 7.57
C LEU A 165 15.18 -0.99 7.83
N VAL A 166 14.48 -1.06 8.97
CA VAL A 166 13.50 -0.06 9.44
C VAL A 166 14.18 1.30 9.66
N ASP A 167 15.30 1.31 10.39
CA ASP A 167 16.08 2.52 10.71
C ASP A 167 16.55 3.28 9.46
N LYS A 168 16.78 2.56 8.36
CA LYS A 168 17.28 3.11 7.10
C LYS A 168 16.20 3.50 6.10
N GLU A 169 14.92 3.27 6.39
CA GLU A 169 13.84 3.36 5.40
C GLU A 169 14.22 2.58 4.13
N THR A 170 14.15 1.25 4.21
CA THR A 170 14.69 0.37 3.16
C THR A 170 13.61 -0.04 2.16
N TRP A 171 13.94 0.07 0.87
CA TRP A 171 13.16 -0.46 -0.23
C TRP A 171 13.85 -1.74 -0.75
N LEU A 172 13.15 -2.86 -0.66
CA LEU A 172 13.60 -4.20 -1.05
C LEU A 172 12.98 -4.56 -2.39
N ASN A 173 13.80 -5.03 -3.33
CA ASN A 173 13.31 -5.72 -4.53
C ASN A 173 12.93 -7.18 -4.23
N ALA A 174 12.32 -7.88 -5.19
CA ALA A 174 11.84 -9.26 -5.02
C ALA A 174 12.91 -10.24 -4.54
N LYS A 175 14.15 -10.10 -5.02
CA LYS A 175 15.27 -10.93 -4.58
C LYS A 175 15.63 -10.65 -3.12
N GLU A 176 15.84 -9.39 -2.77
CA GLU A 176 16.18 -8.98 -1.39
C GLU A 176 15.05 -9.34 -0.40
N MET A 177 13.79 -9.18 -0.81
CA MET A 177 12.62 -9.67 -0.08
C MET A 177 12.73 -11.17 0.20
N SER A 178 13.01 -11.97 -0.83
CA SER A 178 13.14 -13.43 -0.71
C SER A 178 14.33 -13.87 0.13
N GLU A 179 15.36 -13.03 0.31
CA GLU A 179 16.48 -13.32 1.21
C GLU A 179 16.08 -13.17 2.68
N ILE A 180 15.07 -12.33 2.98
CA ILE A 180 14.61 -12.00 4.32
C ILE A 180 13.37 -12.82 4.72
N PHE A 181 12.41 -12.98 3.82
CA PHE A 181 11.13 -13.61 4.06
C PHE A 181 10.93 -14.83 3.15
N ASN A 182 10.05 -15.74 3.56
CA ASN A 182 9.62 -16.85 2.69
C ASN A 182 8.63 -16.31 1.64
N ILE A 183 9.18 -15.81 0.53
CA ILE A 183 8.45 -15.24 -0.61
C ILE A 183 8.84 -16.00 -1.88
N GLU A 184 7.84 -16.41 -2.64
CA GLU A 184 8.01 -17.00 -3.97
C GLU A 184 8.04 -15.89 -5.02
N ILE A 185 9.04 -15.92 -5.90
CA ILE A 185 9.16 -14.98 -7.00
C ILE A 185 8.48 -15.57 -8.23
N LEU A 186 7.47 -14.87 -8.73
CA LEU A 186 6.77 -15.26 -9.95
C LEU A 186 7.61 -14.89 -11.18
N GLU A 187 7.65 -15.80 -12.15
CA GLU A 187 8.47 -15.65 -13.37
C GLU A 187 7.88 -14.66 -14.38
N ASP A 188 6.57 -14.42 -14.32
CA ASP A 188 5.88 -13.47 -15.20
C ASP A 188 6.35 -12.04 -14.95
N ASP A 189 6.73 -11.33 -16.02
CA ASP A 189 7.03 -9.91 -15.93
C ASP A 189 5.73 -9.11 -15.96
N LYS A 190 5.21 -8.76 -14.79
CA LYS A 190 4.27 -7.65 -14.64
C LYS A 190 5.06 -6.36 -14.52
N ASP A 191 4.73 -5.37 -15.34
CA ASP A 191 5.27 -4.03 -15.13
C ASP A 191 4.90 -3.52 -13.73
N LEU A 192 5.80 -2.75 -13.11
CA LEU A 192 5.47 -1.91 -11.95
C LEU A 192 4.30 -0.99 -12.33
N VAL A 193 3.07 -1.45 -12.14
CA VAL A 193 1.89 -0.61 -12.23
C VAL A 193 1.91 0.22 -10.96
N ALA A 194 2.27 1.49 -11.03
CA ALA A 194 2.10 2.33 -9.86
C ALA A 194 0.62 2.72 -9.76
N CYS A 195 -0.15 2.09 -8.85
CA CYS A 195 -1.54 2.49 -8.56
C CYS A 195 -1.61 3.80 -7.74
N VAL A 196 -0.52 4.55 -7.67
CA VAL A 196 -0.42 5.83 -7.00
C VAL A 196 -1.08 6.89 -7.89
N LYS A 197 -2.39 7.10 -7.70
CA LYS A 197 -3.15 8.18 -8.37
C LYS A 197 -2.55 9.55 -8.05
N ASP A 198 -2.19 9.78 -6.79
CA ASP A 198 -1.51 10.99 -6.35
C ASP A 198 -0.02 10.72 -6.08
N LYS A 199 0.81 11.05 -7.07
CA LYS A 199 2.27 10.85 -7.03
C LYS A 199 2.96 11.66 -5.94
N SER A 200 2.32 12.71 -5.40
CA SER A 200 2.87 13.51 -4.31
C SER A 200 3.06 12.69 -3.03
N ILE A 201 2.32 11.59 -2.90
CA ILE A 201 2.34 10.79 -1.69
C ILE A 201 3.66 10.07 -1.44
N LEU A 202 4.42 9.79 -2.49
CA LEU A 202 5.76 9.22 -2.36
C LEU A 202 6.79 10.25 -1.90
N ASN A 203 6.50 11.56 -2.00
CA ASN A 203 7.35 12.59 -1.41
C ASN A 203 7.33 12.55 0.13
N LYS A 204 6.42 11.79 0.74
CA LYS A 204 6.41 11.50 2.17
C LYS A 204 7.57 10.58 2.60
N TYR A 205 8.24 9.92 1.64
CA TYR A 205 9.33 8.97 1.91
C TYR A 205 10.67 9.51 1.41
N THR A 206 11.73 9.24 2.17
CA THR A 206 13.06 9.82 1.98
C THR A 206 13.84 9.11 0.87
N ASN A 207 13.79 7.78 0.85
CA ASN A 207 14.70 6.90 0.11
C ASN A 207 14.04 6.19 -1.09
N VAL A 208 12.95 6.76 -1.61
CA VAL A 208 12.23 6.19 -2.77
C VAL A 208 13.17 5.92 -3.95
N PRO A 209 13.24 4.68 -4.48
CA PRO A 209 14.13 4.31 -5.57
C PRO A 209 13.95 5.18 -6.81
N LYS A 210 15.07 5.55 -7.46
CA LYS A 210 15.06 6.39 -8.68
C LYS A 210 14.23 5.79 -9.80
N GLN A 211 14.23 4.47 -9.97
CA GLN A 211 13.43 3.78 -10.97
C GLN A 211 11.93 3.99 -10.74
N LEU A 212 11.48 3.94 -9.48
CA LEU A 212 10.10 4.22 -9.11
C LEU A 212 9.78 5.72 -9.35
N LYS A 213 10.67 6.63 -8.97
CA LYS A 213 10.53 8.06 -9.29
C LYS A 213 10.43 8.31 -10.80
N ASN A 214 11.22 7.60 -11.61
CA ASN A 214 11.28 7.79 -13.07
C ASN A 214 10.07 7.21 -13.83
N LYS A 215 9.63 5.97 -13.52
CA LYS A 215 8.41 5.40 -14.13
C LYS A 215 7.18 6.29 -13.91
N LEU A 216 7.09 6.93 -12.74
CA LEU A 216 6.04 7.88 -12.41
C LEU A 216 6.12 9.19 -13.21
N LEU A 217 7.30 9.60 -13.67
CA LEU A 217 7.48 10.76 -14.55
C LEU A 217 7.17 10.42 -16.01
N GLU A 218 7.38 9.17 -16.44
CA GLU A 218 7.10 8.71 -17.80
C GLU A 218 5.60 8.61 -18.09
N ASP A 219 4.80 8.16 -17.13
CA ASP A 219 3.33 8.17 -17.24
C ASP A 219 2.73 9.55 -17.58
N LYS A 220 3.40 10.66 -17.19
CA LYS A 220 2.97 12.02 -17.58
C LYS A 220 3.14 12.28 -19.07
N LYS A 221 4.12 11.66 -19.76
CA LYS A 221 4.37 11.91 -21.19
C LYS A 221 3.34 11.22 -22.09
N THR A 222 2.72 10.14 -21.62
CA THR A 222 1.73 9.37 -22.38
C THR A 222 0.35 10.03 -22.33
N THR A 223 -0.03 10.66 -21.21
CA THR A 223 -1.32 11.37 -21.09
C THR A 223 -1.36 12.70 -21.85
N VAL A 224 -0.21 13.37 -22.03
CA VAL A 224 -0.13 14.72 -22.63
C VAL A 224 -0.20 14.73 -24.18
N LYS A 225 -0.13 13.56 -24.84
CA LYS A 225 -0.14 13.51 -26.32
C LYS A 225 -1.53 13.61 -26.96
N THR A 226 -2.63 13.48 -26.20
CA THR A 226 -4.00 13.51 -26.76
C THR A 226 -4.79 14.80 -26.52
N GLU A 227 -4.36 15.68 -25.61
CA GLU A 227 -5.13 16.89 -25.26
C GLU A 227 -4.65 18.20 -25.95
N ASN A 228 -3.43 18.21 -26.50
CA ASN A 228 -2.76 19.47 -26.90
C ASN A 228 -3.20 20.13 -28.22
N VAL A 229 -4.23 19.62 -28.93
CA VAL A 229 -4.68 20.25 -30.18
C VAL A 229 -5.80 21.27 -29.93
N LYS A 230 -6.75 20.98 -29.02
CA LYS A 230 -7.88 21.89 -28.74
C LYS A 230 -7.47 23.13 -27.95
N ASP A 231 -6.60 22.99 -26.95
CA ASP A 231 -6.19 24.11 -26.09
C ASP A 231 -5.39 25.17 -26.84
N LYS A 232 -4.71 24.78 -27.93
CA LYS A 232 -3.90 25.69 -28.73
C LYS A 232 -4.76 26.62 -29.61
N GLU A 233 -5.86 26.10 -30.15
CA GLU A 233 -6.82 26.88 -30.94
C GLU A 233 -7.64 27.83 -30.03
N GLU A 234 -8.06 27.38 -28.85
CA GLU A 234 -8.76 28.24 -27.89
C GLU A 234 -7.87 29.37 -27.35
N LEU A 235 -6.58 29.10 -27.11
CA LEU A 235 -5.62 30.12 -26.68
C LEU A 235 -5.38 31.18 -27.77
N GLU A 236 -5.27 30.79 -29.03
CA GLU A 236 -5.11 31.73 -30.15
C GLU A 236 -6.39 32.54 -30.40
N LEU A 237 -7.57 31.93 -30.25
CA LEU A 237 -8.85 32.63 -30.32
C LEU A 237 -9.00 33.65 -29.18
N ALA A 238 -8.58 33.31 -27.95
CA ALA A 238 -8.60 34.21 -26.81
C ALA A 238 -7.66 35.40 -27.00
N LYS A 239 -6.44 35.17 -27.54
CA LYS A 239 -5.50 36.24 -27.89
C LYS A 239 -6.05 37.15 -28.98
N ALA A 240 -6.71 36.61 -30.00
CA ALA A 240 -7.32 37.40 -31.06
C ALA A 240 -8.45 38.29 -30.54
N ARG A 241 -9.33 37.75 -29.67
CA ARG A 241 -10.38 38.53 -29.02
C ARG A 241 -9.82 39.64 -28.14
N LEU A 242 -8.75 39.37 -27.40
CA LEU A 242 -8.11 40.37 -26.56
C LEU A 242 -7.54 41.53 -27.40
N ARG A 243 -6.93 41.27 -28.56
CA ARG A 243 -6.40 42.33 -29.43
C ARG A 243 -7.50 43.23 -30.02
N LEU A 244 -8.68 42.68 -30.28
CA LEU A 244 -9.85 43.43 -30.76
C LEU A 244 -10.47 44.35 -29.70
N LEU A 245 -10.25 44.08 -28.41
CA LEU A 245 -10.73 44.91 -27.30
C LEU A 245 -9.83 46.13 -27.01
N TYR A 246 -8.64 46.19 -27.61
CA TYR A 246 -7.66 47.27 -27.43
C TYR A 246 -7.39 48.06 -28.73
N LEU A 247 -8.30 47.95 -29.71
CA LEU A 247 -8.41 48.80 -30.90
C LEU A 247 -9.68 49.67 -30.80
#